data_AF-A0A849EB18-F1
#
_entry.id   AF-A0A849EB18-F1
#
_cell.length_a   1.000
_cell.length_b   1.000
_cell.length_c   1.000
_cell.angle_alpha   90.00
_cell.angle_beta   90.00
_cell.angle_gamma   90.00
#
_symmetry.space_group_name_H-M   'P 1'
#
loop_
_entity.id
_entity.type
_entity.pdbx_description
1 polymer ?
#
loop_
_entity_poly.entity_id
_entity_poly.type
_entity_poly.pdbx_seq_one_letter_code
_entity_poly.pdbx_strand_id
1 'polypeptide(L)' 'MKIGLGTGSTAEKFVAGLGEMVANGLNVVCVPTSEATREQAESLNIPLTRLDEEPILDLTVDGADELDADLT' A
#
# COMPACT_ATOMS: atom_id res chain seq x y z
N MET A 1 -8.41 -6.98 -5.22
CA MET A 1 -8.05 -6.96 -3.79
C MET A 1 -7.92 -5.51 -3.34
N LYS A 2 -8.30 -5.21 -2.10
CA LYS A 2 -8.28 -3.87 -1.50
C LYS A 2 -7.14 -3.79 -0.50
N ILE A 3 -6.13 -2.96 -0.79
CA ILE A 3 -4.86 -2.99 -0.07
C ILE A 3 -4.60 -1.64 0.64
N GLY A 4 -4.30 -1.68 1.93
CA GLY A 4 -3.74 -0.53 2.65
C GLY A 4 -2.24 -0.42 2.38
N LEU A 5 -1.79 0.76 1.95
CA LEU A 5 -0.37 1.04 1.72
C LEU A 5 0.19 1.84 2.88
N GLY A 6 1.15 1.23 3.57
CA GLY A 6 1.93 1.81 4.63
C GLY A 6 2.80 3.00 4.21
N THR A 7 3.62 3.47 5.15
CA THR A 7 4.52 4.61 4.94
C THR A 7 5.91 4.30 5.48
N GLY A 8 6.94 4.88 4.85
CA GLY A 8 8.33 4.73 5.26
C GLY A 8 9.17 3.99 4.22
N SER A 9 10.47 3.90 4.48
CA SER A 9 11.46 3.40 3.50
C SER A 9 11.20 1.95 3.07
N THR A 10 10.69 1.11 3.98
CA THR A 10 10.32 -0.28 3.68
C THR A 10 9.04 -0.34 2.83
N ALA A 11 8.02 0.42 3.21
CA ALA A 11 6.76 0.48 2.46
C ALA A 11 6.96 1.05 1.04
N GLU A 12 7.86 2.01 0.87
CA GLU A 12 8.25 2.56 -0.45
C GLU A 12 8.71 1.46 -1.41
N LYS A 13 9.50 0.48 -0.93
CA LYS A 13 9.95 -0.66 -1.75
C LYS A 13 8.81 -1.60 -2.09
N PHE A 14 7.89 -1.82 -1.16
CA PHE A 14 6.68 -2.59 -1.42
C PHE A 14 5.82 -1.93 -2.51
N VAL A 15 5.58 -0.61 -2.41
CA VAL A 15 4.80 0.15 -3.38
C VAL A 15 5.45 0.10 -4.77
N ALA A 16 6.78 0.18 -4.86
CA ALA A 16 7.50 0.02 -6.13
C ALA A 16 7.26 -1.36 -6.78
N GLY A 17 7.41 -2.44 -6.01
CA GLY A 17 7.13 -3.80 -6.50
C GLY A 17 5.66 -4.02 -6.85
N LEU A 18 4.74 -3.46 -6.06
CA LEU A 18 3.31 -3.49 -6.36
C LEU A 18 3.00 -2.78 -7.69
N GLY A 19 3.64 -1.64 -7.94
CA GLY A 19 3.52 -0.90 -9.20
C GLY A 19 3.91 -1.73 -10.41
N GLU A 20 5.02 -2.48 -10.34
CA GLU A 20 5.43 -3.42 -11.40
C GLU A 20 4.39 -4.51 -11.63
N MET A 21 3.81 -5.07 -10.57
CA MET A 21 2.76 -6.10 -10.68
C MET A 21 1.48 -5.53 -11.30
N VAL A 22 1.08 -4.32 -10.90
CA VAL A 22 -0.07 -3.61 -11.48
C VAL A 22 0.16 -3.34 -12.97
N ALA A 23 1.34 -2.88 -13.35
CA ALA A 23 1.71 -2.69 -14.76
C ALA A 23 1.65 -4.01 -15.57
N ASN A 24 1.87 -5.15 -14.91
CA ASN A 24 1.75 -6.50 -15.48
C ASN A 24 0.32 -7.08 -15.38
N GLY A 25 -0.68 -6.30 -14.99
CA GLY A 25 -2.10 -6.68 -15.00
C GLY A 25 -2.66 -7.16 -13.67
N LEU A 26 -1.94 -7.01 -12.55
CA LEU A 26 -2.52 -7.27 -11.23
C LEU A 26 -3.67 -6.28 -10.95
N ASN A 27 -4.86 -6.81 -10.66
CA ASN A 27 -6.05 -6.01 -10.37
C ASN A 27 -6.24 -5.76 -8.86
N VAL A 28 -5.88 -4.57 -8.42
CA VAL A 28 -6.03 -4.09 -7.03
C VAL A 28 -6.50 -2.65 -6.98
N VAL A 29 -7.05 -2.25 -5.83
CA VAL A 29 -7.29 -0.85 -5.48
C VAL A 29 -6.71 -0.60 -4.10
N CYS A 30 -6.09 0.56 -3.91
CA CYS A 30 -5.27 0.82 -2.73
C CYS A 30 -5.70 2.06 -1.96
N VAL A 31 -5.45 2.06 -0.65
CA VAL A 31 -5.64 3.22 0.23
C VAL A 31 -4.30 3.58 0.86
N PRO A 32 -3.71 4.75 0.55
CA PRO A 32 -2.44 5.17 1.14
C PRO A 32 -2.62 5.77 2.54
N THR A 33 -1.63 5.57 3.40
CA THR A 33 -1.58 6.14 4.78
C THR A 33 -0.90 7.51 4.87
N SER A 34 -0.22 7.97 3.81
CA SER A 34 0.41 9.29 3.73
C SER A 34 0.38 9.87 2.31
N GLU A 35 0.59 11.19 2.20
CA GLU A 35 0.71 11.86 0.91
C GLU A 35 1.96 11.41 0.14
N ALA A 36 3.06 11.09 0.83
CA ALA A 36 4.26 10.55 0.18
C ALA A 36 3.97 9.18 -0.48
N THR A 37 3.26 8.29 0.22
CA THR A 37 2.84 7.00 -0.33
C THR A 37 1.82 7.19 -1.46
N ARG A 38 0.89 8.16 -1.33
CA ARG A 38 -0.07 8.53 -2.38
C ARG A 38 0.66 8.97 -3.65
N GLU A 39 1.55 9.95 -3.56
CA GLU A 39 2.31 10.50 -4.68
C GLU A 39 3.12 9.40 -5.39
N GLN A 40 3.76 8.51 -4.63
CA GLN A 40 4.48 7.38 -5.21
C GLN A 40 3.53 6.44 -5.96
N ALA A 41 2.42 6.03 -5.34
CA ALA A 41 1.47 5.11 -5.94
C ALA A 41 0.83 5.70 -7.22
N GLU A 42 0.48 6.98 -7.21
CA GLU A 42 -0.01 7.71 -8.38
C GLU A 42 1.04 7.75 -9.50
N SER A 43 2.31 8.02 -9.17
CA SER A 43 3.40 8.02 -10.16
C SER A 43 3.62 6.66 -10.84
N LEU A 44 3.24 5.58 -10.17
CA LEU A 44 3.33 4.19 -10.65
C LEU A 44 2.03 3.69 -11.30
N ASN A 45 1.01 4.54 -11.43
CA ASN A 45 -0.32 4.19 -11.94
C ASN A 45 -1.03 3.09 -11.12
N ILE A 46 -0.78 3.03 -9.81
CA ILE A 46 -1.52 2.13 -8.91
C ILE A 46 -2.91 2.73 -8.66
N PRO A 47 -4.01 1.98 -8.88
CA PRO A 47 -5.35 2.50 -8.62
C PRO A 47 -5.56 2.82 -7.14
N LEU A 48 -5.99 4.04 -6.85
CA LEU A 48 -6.26 4.52 -5.50
C LEU A 48 -7.76 4.73 -5.26
N THR A 49 -8.17 4.53 -4.01
CA THR A 49 -9.49 4.89 -3.46
C THR A 49 -9.30 5.50 -2.08
N ARG A 50 -10.40 5.81 -1.39
CA ARG A 50 -10.40 6.34 -0.04
C ARG A 50 -11.07 5.36 0.92
N LEU A 51 -10.68 5.42 2.19
CA LEU A 51 -11.24 4.54 3.21
C LEU A 51 -12.73 4.77 3.47
N ASP A 52 -13.28 5.96 3.16
CA ASP A 52 -14.72 6.24 3.23
C ASP A 52 -15.52 5.60 2.08
N GLU A 53 -14.87 5.31 0.95
CA GLU A 53 -15.46 4.58 -0.19
C GLU A 53 -15.29 3.06 0.00
N GLU A 54 -14.14 2.63 0.53
CA GLU A 54 -13.80 1.24 0.78
C GLU A 54 -13.43 1.01 2.26
N PRO A 55 -14.40 0.91 3.17
CA PRO A 55 -14.16 0.86 4.62
C PRO A 55 -13.58 -0.46 5.13
N ILE A 56 -13.57 -1.50 4.31
CA ILE A 56 -13.01 -2.82 4.65
C ILE A 56 -11.95 -3.14 3.62
N LEU A 57 -10.70 -3.25 4.08
CA LEU A 57 -9.55 -3.65 3.27
C LEU A 57 -9.27 -5.15 3.49
N ASP A 58 -8.75 -5.81 2.45
CA ASP A 58 -8.41 -7.23 2.50
C ASP A 58 -7.06 -7.45 3.20
N LEU A 59 -6.12 -6.52 3.01
CA LEU A 59 -4.76 -6.59 3.53
C LEU A 59 -4.20 -5.17 3.70
N THR A 60 -3.36 -4.96 4.72
CA THR A 60 -2.49 -3.79 4.81
C THR A 60 -1.04 -4.25 4.87
N VAL A 61 -0.15 -3.57 4.15
CA VAL A 61 1.29 -3.81 4.24
C VAL A 61 1.96 -2.52 4.67
N ASP A 62 2.63 -2.56 5.83
CA ASP A 62 3.34 -1.44 6.40
C ASP A 62 4.63 -1.89 7.09
N GLY A 63 5.51 -0.93 7.36
CA GLY A 63 6.63 -1.12 8.27
C GLY A 63 6.19 -1.03 9.73
N ALA A 64 7.14 -1.35 10.61
CA ALA A 64 7.06 -1.07 12.03
C ALA A 64 8.46 -0.66 12.49
N ASP A 65 8.54 0.27 13.44
CA ASP A 65 9.81 0.66 14.04
C ASP A 65 10.36 -0.45 14.96
N GLU A 66 9.45 -1.15 15.66
CA GLU A 66 9.76 -2.22 16.61
C GLU A 66 8.74 -3.38 16.49
N LEU A 67 9.20 -4.59 16.82
CA LEU A 67 8.48 -5.87 16.83
C LEU A 67 9.18 -6.78 17.88
N ASP A 68 8.43 -7.37 18.80
CA ASP A 68 8.83 -8.41 19.76
C ASP A 68 8.59 -9.86 19.26
N ALA A 69 8.00 -10.76 20.06
CA ALA A 69 8.08 -12.22 19.81
C ALA A 69 6.79 -13.01 19.48
N ASP A 70 5.57 -12.50 19.73
CA ASP A 70 4.32 -13.23 19.39
C ASP A 70 3.71 -12.82 18.02
N LEU A 71 4.44 -12.16 17.12
CA LEU A 71 3.99 -11.22 16.05
C LEU A 71 3.52 -9.85 16.59
N THR A 72 3.42 -9.79 17.92
CA THR A 72 4.37 -9.01 18.71
C THR A 72 5.76 -9.15 18.13
#